data_AF-A0A1R3IJC5-F1
#
_entry.id   AF-A0A1R3IJC5-F1
#
_cell.length_a   1.000
_cell.length_b   1.000
_cell.length_c   1.000
_cell.angle_alpha   90.00
_cell.angle_beta   90.00
_cell.angle_gamma   90.00
#
_symmetry.space_group_name_H-M   'P 1'
#
loop_
_entity.id
_entity.type
_entity.pdbx_description
1 polymer ?
#
loop_
_entity_poly.entity_id
_entity_poly.type
_entity_poly.pdbx_seq_one_letter_code
_entity_poly.pdbx_strand_id
1 'polypeptide(L)' 'VTILVAAQGVHELPPINGSEDLNKASRKFASIPSTSTIRAVEVLWTPQDENDTLSERELLEDYPLLRPL' A
#
# COMPACT_ATOMS: atom_id res chain seq x y z
N VAL A 1 -5.01 -1.85 -8.19
CA VAL A 1 -3.68 -1.22 -7.99
C VAL A 1 -3.25 -1.51 -6.57
N THR A 2 -2.03 -1.98 -6.36
CA THR A 2 -1.47 -2.28 -5.03
C THR A 2 -0.27 -1.35 -4.79
N ILE A 3 -0.28 -0.63 -3.66
CA ILE A 3 0.74 0.38 -3.32
C ILE A 3 1.36 0.03 -1.97
N LEU A 4 2.68 -0.05 -1.92
CA LEU A 4 3.46 -0.20 -0.69
C LEU A 4 4.00 1.17 -0.26
N VAL A 5 3.82 1.53 1.00
CA VAL A 5 4.30 2.81 1.54
C VAL A 5 5.10 2.55 2.80
N ALA A 6 6.39 2.89 2.78
CA ALA A 6 7.24 2.90 3.96
C ALA A 6 7.19 4.28 4.61
N ALA A 7 6.53 4.38 5.77
CA ALA A 7 6.46 5.60 6.56
C ALA A 7 7.07 5.37 7.95
N GLN A 8 7.78 6.38 8.46
CA GLN A 8 8.40 6.38 9.77
C GLN A 8 7.42 6.91 10.82
N GLY A 9 7.29 6.24 11.96
CA GLY A 9 6.36 6.61 13.03
C GLY A 9 5.08 5.77 13.03
N VAL A 10 4.21 6.00 14.02
CA VAL A 10 2.96 5.24 14.19
C VAL A 10 1.85 5.90 13.39
N HIS A 11 1.51 5.31 12.25
CA HIS A 11 0.40 5.75 11.40
C HIS A 11 -0.66 4.65 11.37
N GLU A 12 -1.62 4.72 12.30
CA GLU A 12 -2.74 3.75 12.30
C GLU A 12 -3.65 4.02 11.09
N LEU A 13 -3.75 3.06 10.19
CA LEU A 13 -4.71 3.12 9.09
C LEU A 13 -5.99 2.43 9.53
N PRO A 14 -7.17 3.00 9.24
CA PRO A 14 -8.42 2.32 9.50
C PRO A 14 -8.50 1.04 8.66
N PRO A 15 -9.18 -0.03 9.16
CA PRO A 15 -9.47 -1.20 8.35
C PRO A 15 -10.30 -0.76 7.12
N ILE A 16 -9.87 -1.18 5.93
CA ILE A 16 -10.52 -0.79 4.67
C ILE A 16 -11.56 -1.86 4.33
N ASN A 17 -12.84 -1.54 4.53
CA ASN A 17 -13.94 -2.46 4.21
C ASN A 17 -14.75 -2.02 2.97
N GLY A 18 -14.38 -0.89 2.36
CA GLY A 18 -15.05 -0.34 1.17
C GLY A 18 -14.38 0.90 0.60
N SER A 19 -14.97 1.46 -0.45
CA SER A 19 -14.43 2.61 -1.19
C SER A 19 -14.36 3.89 -0.36
N GLU A 20 -15.26 4.09 0.61
CA GLU A 20 -15.23 5.24 1.51
C GLU A 20 -14.04 5.16 2.48
N ASP A 21 -13.77 3.97 3.04
CA ASP A 21 -12.62 3.73 3.92
C ASP A 21 -11.30 3.88 3.15
N LEU A 22 -11.26 3.40 1.90
CA LEU A 22 -10.11 3.59 1.01
C LEU A 22 -9.84 5.08 0.77
N ASN A 23 -10.89 5.88 0.52
CA ASN A 23 -10.74 7.32 0.36
C ASN A 23 -10.24 7.99 1.64
N LYS A 24 -10.72 7.58 2.81
CA LYS A 24 -10.25 8.08 4.11
C LYS A 24 -8.78 7.71 4.35
N ALA A 25 -8.40 6.46 4.09
CA ALA A 25 -7.01 5.99 4.21
C ALA A 25 -6.08 6.75 3.25
N SER A 26 -6.45 6.90 1.97
CA SER A 26 -5.70 7.68 0.97
C SER A 26 -5.51 9.14 1.38
N ARG A 27 -6.56 9.78 1.91
CA ARG A 27 -6.45 11.16 2.44
C ARG A 27 -5.53 11.24 3.65
N LYS A 28 -5.54 10.22 4.52
CA LYS A 28 -4.63 10.13 5.66
C LYS A 28 -3.18 10.02 5.20
N PHE A 29 -2.89 9.24 4.16
CA PHE A 29 -1.56 9.21 3.54
C PHE A 29 -1.15 10.56 2.96
N ALA A 30 -2.04 11.26 2.24
CA ALA A 30 -1.77 12.59 1.71
C ALA A 30 -1.55 13.65 2.80
N SER A 31 -2.08 13.41 4.00
CA SER A 31 -1.89 14.25 5.19
C SER A 31 -0.56 14.01 5.91
N ILE A 32 0.16 12.93 5.60
CA ILE A 32 1.48 12.67 6.20
C ILE A 32 2.48 13.65 5.57
N PRO A 33 3.18 14.49 6.36
CA PRO A 33 4.13 15.44 5.80
C PRO A 33 5.25 14.70 5.07
N SER A 34 5.36 15.00 3.76
CA SER A 34 6.25 14.34 2.79
C SER A 34 7.73 14.49 3.11
N THR A 35 8.08 15.46 3.94
CA THR A 35 9.46 15.92 4.18
C THR A 35 10.20 15.20 5.31
N SER A 36 9.51 14.46 6.17
CA SER A 36 10.14 13.84 7.36
C SER A 36 9.73 12.39 7.62
N THR A 37 8.71 11.89 6.93
CA THR A 37 8.00 10.67 7.37
C THR A 37 7.95 9.58 6.31
N ILE A 38 7.78 9.93 5.04
CA ILE A 38 7.69 8.94 3.95
C ILE A 38 9.11 8.63 3.46
N ARG A 39 9.55 7.39 3.65
CA ARG A 39 10.89 6.90 3.26
C ARG A 39 10.90 6.40 1.82
N ALA A 40 9.84 5.71 1.41
CA ALA A 40 9.68 5.16 0.07
C ALA A 40 8.19 4.93 -0.25
N VAL A 41 7.85 5.08 -1.53
CA VAL A 41 6.56 4.67 -2.11
C VAL A 41 6.85 3.81 -3.32
N GLU A 42 6.22 2.63 -3.38
CA GLU A 42 6.39 1.69 -4.48
C GLU A 42 5.02 1.20 -4.96
N VAL A 43 4.84 1.17 -6.27
CA VAL A 43 3.63 0.62 -6.90
C VAL A 43 3.93 -0.81 -7.27
N LEU A 44 3.35 -1.76 -6.54
CA LEU A 44 3.61 -3.19 -6.72
C LEU A 44 2.82 -3.79 -7.88
N TRP A 45 1.61 -3.29 -8.12
CA TRP A 45 0.73 -3.84 -9.16
C TRP A 45 -0.20 -2.80 -9.73
N THR A 46 -0.25 -2.74 -11.06
CA THR A 46 -1.25 -1.98 -11.81
C THR A 46 -2.04 -2.97 -12.68
N PRO A 47 -3.22 -3.44 -12.23
CA PRO A 47 -4.06 -4.35 -13.00
C PRO A 47 -4.28 -3.82 -14.39
N GLN A 48 -4.08 -4.65 -15.42
CA GLN A 48 -4.40 -4.28 -16.80
C GLN A 48 -5.86 -4.61 -17.15
N ASP A 49 -6.49 -5.52 -16.39
CA ASP A 49 -7.89 -5.96 -16.56
C ASP A 49 -8.65 -6.02 -15.22
N GLU A 50 -9.99 -6.11 -15.27
CA GLU A 50 -10.83 -6.12 -14.05
C GLU A 50 -10.63 -7.35 -13.15
N ASN A 51 -10.26 -8.49 -13.72
CA ASN A 51 -9.99 -9.72 -12.97
C ASN A 51 -8.49 -9.92 -12.69
N ASP A 52 -7.68 -8.92 -13.02
CA ASP A 52 -6.24 -9.01 -12.91
C ASP A 52 -5.78 -8.70 -11.48
N THR A 53 -5.34 -9.73 -10.77
CA THR A 53 -5.00 -9.64 -9.35
C THR A 53 -3.61 -10.20 -9.12
N LEU A 54 -2.80 -9.46 -8.37
CA LEU A 54 -1.49 -9.94 -7.93
C LEU A 54 -1.69 -11.01 -6.86
N SER A 55 -1.28 -12.25 -7.13
CA SER A 55 -1.31 -13.32 -6.15
C SER A 55 -0.16 -13.20 -5.14
N GLU A 56 -0.32 -13.83 -3.96
CA GLU A 56 0.74 -13.85 -2.94
C GLU A 56 2.03 -14.49 -3.45
N ARG A 57 1.92 -15.51 -4.31
CA ARG A 57 3.10 -16.17 -4.89
C ARG A 57 3.88 -15.23 -5.81
N GLU A 58 3.19 -14.54 -6.71
CA GLU A 58 3.81 -13.54 -7.60
C GLU A 58 4.45 -12.41 -6.81
N LEU A 59 3.75 -11.92 -5.77
CA LEU A 59 4.30 -10.90 -4.87
C LEU A 59 5.59 -11.37 -4.19
N LEU A 60 5.63 -12.63 -3.71
CA LEU A 60 6.80 -13.17 -3.00
C LEU A 60 7.95 -13.56 -3.94
N GLU A 61 7.67 -13.87 -5.20
CA GLU A 61 8.70 -14.09 -6.23
C GLU A 61 9.45 -12.80 -6.54
N ASP A 62 8.71 -11.70 -6.76
CA ASP A 62 9.29 -10.40 -7.09
C ASP A 62 9.81 -9.65 -5.84
N TYR A 63 9.18 -9.87 -4.68
CA TYR A 63 9.51 -9.21 -3.41
C TYR A 63 9.69 -10.19 -2.25
N PRO A 64 10.73 -11.05 -2.29
CA PRO A 64 10.95 -12.13 -1.32
C PRO A 64 11.22 -11.66 0.13
N LEU A 65 11.44 -10.35 0.32
CA LEU A 65 11.66 -9.69 1.61
C LEU A 65 10.35 -9.24 2.29
N LEU A 66 9.22 -9.22 1.58
CA LEU A 66 7.90 -8.84 2.12
C LEU A 66 7.19 -9.98 2.88
N ARG A 67 7.93 -11.00 3.32
CA ARG A 67 7.34 -12.10 4.07
C ARG A 67 6.70 -11.57 5.36
N PRO A 68 5.49 -12.02 5.71
CA PRO A 68 4.91 -11.71 7.00
C PRO A 68 5.85 -12.19 8.11
N LEU A 69 6.13 -11.31 9.09
CA LEU A 69 6.87 -11.64 10.32
C LEU A 69 6.02 -12.48 11.28
#